data_AF-A0A7W1SQT4-F1
#
_entry.id   AF-A0A7W1SQT4-F1
#
_cell.length_a   1.000
_cell.length_b   1.000
_cell.length_c   1.000
_cell.angle_alpha   90.00
_cell.angle_beta   90.00
_cell.angle_gamma   90.00
#
_symmetry.space_group_name_H-M   'P 1'
#
loop_
_entity.id
_entity.type
_entity.pdbx_description
1 polymer ?
#
loop_
_entity_poly.entity_id
_entity_poly.type
_entity_poly.pdbx_seq_one_letter_code
_entity_poly.pdbx_strand_id
1 'polypeptide(L)'
;MMKHLKHFILIIFLSVSGMATYAQTPDEQLAVQYFQNKEFDKAVVYYEKLFDKSGNEFYYGYYLECLVELGDFKKAEKLVKKQQKKSPDNPNYAVDMGYVYNKAGEHKKAEKEFENLINQLTGNQSHVFEMANAFIKRNELDYALATYEKGRKLLKGQYPFHFEMGEIYFAKGDLNGMVGEYLDVLLINEGYLQQVQNYLIRIYGSEKFGTAQSGNELIKNQLLRRVQKHADKSVFAEMLIWLLIQEKDFNGAFIQTKALDKRQKEDGSRLMHLAQTCVSNKEYETAIKAYQAVLEKGKENYNYIPSKIELLNTLNQKILENANYTQEDLNTLEKSYHSTLSELGTNAKTSPLLKGLAHLNAFYLHNTEKAIELLEEAITLPGVTKVFMAEAKLLLGDILLIEGDIWEASLYYSQVDKDFKHDPMGDEAKLRNAKVSYYTGDFAWAQAQLDVLKGSTSKLIANDAMSLSLLITDNSTLDTNLVPLEMFAKADLLSFQNKDKEALMTLDSISHYFQGHELADDILMKKAVIMEKQQNWEEAVKFLKKLVAAYGYDILADDALFKLGEIYQFKLKDLEKAKEAYHQLMTEHQSSTFTVEARKRYRELRGDKIN
;
A
#
# COMPACT_ATOMS: atom_id res chain seq x y z
N MET A 1 -46.25 -30.03 -13.77
CA MET A 1 -45.31 -28.96 -14.15
C MET A 1 -43.81 -29.38 -14.10
N MET A 2 -43.41 -30.41 -13.35
CA MET A 2 -42.00 -30.84 -13.23
C MET A 2 -41.48 -31.84 -14.29
N LYS A 3 -42.34 -32.47 -15.11
CA LYS A 3 -41.89 -33.40 -16.19
C LYS A 3 -41.43 -32.70 -17.47
N HIS A 4 -41.90 -31.48 -17.73
CA HIS A 4 -41.49 -30.69 -18.90
C HIS A 4 -40.22 -29.85 -18.65
N LEU A 5 -39.88 -29.55 -17.39
CA LEU A 5 -38.68 -28.79 -17.05
C LEU A 5 -37.39 -29.60 -17.25
N LYS A 6 -37.42 -30.93 -17.02
CA LYS A 6 -36.27 -31.83 -17.27
C LYS A 6 -35.93 -31.96 -18.76
N HIS A 7 -36.92 -31.84 -19.65
CA HIS A 7 -36.69 -31.87 -21.10
C HIS A 7 -36.18 -30.53 -21.63
N PHE A 8 -36.55 -29.41 -20.99
CA PHE A 8 -36.06 -28.08 -21.35
C PHE A 8 -34.60 -27.85 -20.92
N ILE A 9 -34.21 -28.38 -19.75
CA ILE A 9 -32.81 -28.32 -19.26
C ILE A 9 -31.88 -29.22 -20.09
N LEU A 10 -32.38 -30.36 -20.60
CA LEU A 10 -31.59 -31.25 -21.46
C LEU A 10 -31.33 -30.63 -22.85
N ILE A 11 -32.27 -29.85 -23.37
CA ILE A 11 -32.13 -29.16 -24.66
C ILE A 11 -31.17 -27.95 -24.56
N ILE A 12 -31.15 -27.25 -23.42
CA ILE A 12 -30.20 -26.15 -23.18
C ILE A 12 -28.77 -26.67 -22.96
N PHE A 13 -28.59 -27.84 -22.34
CA PHE A 13 -27.26 -28.45 -22.16
C PHE A 13 -26.67 -29.00 -23.47
N LEU A 14 -27.52 -29.43 -24.42
CA LEU A 14 -27.11 -29.87 -25.76
C LEU A 14 -26.84 -28.72 -26.75
N SER A 15 -27.30 -27.49 -26.45
CA SER A 15 -26.99 -26.30 -27.26
C SER A 15 -25.69 -25.59 -26.88
N VAL A 16 -25.07 -25.90 -25.74
CA VAL A 16 -23.79 -25.30 -25.30
C VAL A 16 -22.56 -26.12 -25.75
N SER A 17 -22.76 -27.38 -26.17
CA SER A 17 -21.70 -28.20 -26.79
C SER A 17 -21.41 -27.86 -28.27
N GLY A 18 -22.06 -26.81 -28.81
CA GLY A 18 -21.85 -26.30 -30.16
C GLY A 18 -20.81 -25.18 -30.26
N MET A 19 -20.10 -24.83 -29.17
CA MET A 19 -18.87 -24.05 -29.32
C MET A 19 -17.82 -25.00 -29.86
N ALA A 20 -17.50 -24.86 -31.16
CA ALA A 20 -16.35 -25.48 -31.76
C ALA A 20 -15.10 -25.08 -30.96
N THR A 21 -14.70 -25.94 -30.02
CA THR A 21 -13.33 -26.00 -29.56
C THR A 21 -12.51 -26.28 -30.82
N TYR A 22 -11.78 -25.27 -31.31
CA TYR A 22 -10.74 -25.48 -32.32
C TYR A 22 -9.73 -26.45 -31.73
N ALA A 23 -9.93 -27.75 -31.96
CA ALA A 23 -8.98 -28.78 -31.62
C ALA A 23 -7.75 -28.54 -32.50
N GLN A 24 -6.60 -28.28 -31.88
CA GLN A 24 -5.33 -28.17 -32.59
C GLN A 24 -5.12 -29.46 -33.39
N THR A 25 -4.80 -29.34 -34.67
CA THR A 25 -4.54 -30.53 -35.49
C THR A 25 -3.21 -31.19 -35.06
N PRO A 26 -3.04 -32.52 -35.25
CA PRO A 26 -1.76 -33.18 -34.95
C PRO A 26 -0.56 -32.50 -35.63
N ASP A 27 -0.77 -31.97 -36.84
CA ASP A 27 0.26 -31.23 -37.59
C ASP A 27 0.61 -29.89 -36.91
N GLU A 28 -0.35 -29.18 -36.31
CA GLU A 28 -0.11 -27.94 -35.57
C GLU A 28 0.68 -28.20 -34.27
N GLN A 29 0.33 -29.25 -33.54
CA GLN A 29 1.03 -29.63 -32.30
C GLN A 29 2.48 -30.01 -32.59
N LEU A 30 2.72 -30.80 -33.63
CA LEU A 30 4.07 -31.18 -34.05
C LEU A 30 4.87 -29.98 -34.56
N ALA A 31 4.27 -29.09 -35.35
CA ALA A 31 4.92 -27.87 -35.84
C ALA A 31 5.42 -27.00 -34.67
N VAL A 32 4.55 -26.76 -33.68
CA VAL A 32 4.89 -25.98 -32.48
C VAL A 32 5.98 -26.67 -31.66
N GLN A 33 5.88 -27.98 -31.45
CA GLN A 33 6.87 -28.76 -30.71
C GLN A 33 8.26 -28.67 -31.36
N TYR A 34 8.35 -28.93 -32.67
CA TYR A 34 9.63 -28.86 -33.38
C TYR A 34 10.20 -27.44 -33.37
N PHE A 35 9.36 -26.41 -33.52
CA PHE A 35 9.80 -25.03 -33.47
C PHE A 35 10.36 -24.62 -32.11
N GLN A 36 9.67 -25.00 -31.02
CA GLN A 36 10.14 -24.74 -29.65
C GLN A 36 11.45 -25.46 -29.34
N ASN A 37 11.65 -26.66 -29.91
CA ASN A 37 12.89 -27.42 -29.82
C ASN A 37 14.02 -26.88 -30.74
N LYS A 38 13.77 -25.84 -31.54
CA LYS A 38 14.69 -25.33 -32.59
C LYS A 38 15.03 -26.35 -33.68
N GLU A 39 14.19 -27.38 -33.85
CA GLU A 39 14.29 -28.36 -34.93
C GLU A 39 13.63 -27.80 -36.20
N PHE A 40 14.21 -26.71 -36.72
CA PHE A 40 13.62 -25.94 -37.84
C PHE A 40 13.50 -26.74 -39.13
N ASP A 41 14.38 -27.72 -39.35
CA ASP A 41 14.40 -28.64 -40.48
C ASP A 41 13.16 -29.54 -40.52
N LYS A 42 12.62 -29.90 -39.34
CA LYS A 42 11.36 -30.63 -39.22
C LYS A 42 10.17 -29.69 -39.21
N ALA A 43 10.27 -28.59 -38.45
CA ALA A 43 9.19 -27.62 -38.31
C ALA A 43 8.77 -27.01 -39.66
N VAL A 44 9.73 -26.73 -40.55
CA VAL A 44 9.48 -26.12 -41.86
C VAL A 44 8.51 -26.94 -42.71
N VAL A 45 8.57 -28.28 -42.65
CA VAL A 45 7.71 -29.17 -43.43
C VAL A 45 6.25 -29.05 -43.00
N TYR A 46 6.01 -28.98 -41.68
CA TYR A 46 4.66 -28.83 -41.15
C TYR A 46 4.13 -27.42 -41.37
N TYR A 47 4.93 -26.37 -41.13
CA TYR A 47 4.47 -24.99 -41.34
C TYR A 47 4.26 -24.66 -42.82
N GLU A 48 5.05 -25.20 -43.74
CA GLU A 48 4.80 -25.07 -45.19
C GLU A 48 3.44 -25.69 -45.55
N LYS A 49 3.19 -26.92 -45.11
CA LYS A 49 1.93 -27.63 -45.36
C LYS A 49 0.72 -26.90 -44.77
N LEU A 50 0.83 -26.44 -43.51
CA LEU A 50 -0.24 -25.70 -42.83
C LEU A 50 -0.50 -24.35 -43.52
N PHE A 51 0.56 -23.67 -43.94
CA PHE A 51 0.45 -22.41 -44.66
C PHE A 51 -0.17 -22.59 -46.04
N ASP A 52 0.24 -23.59 -46.83
CA ASP A 52 -0.31 -23.83 -48.15
C ASP A 52 -1.78 -24.25 -48.12
N LYS A 53 -2.20 -25.00 -47.07
CA LYS A 53 -3.59 -25.42 -46.90
C LYS A 53 -4.52 -24.28 -46.49
N SER A 54 -4.07 -23.39 -45.61
CA SER A 54 -4.93 -22.38 -44.98
C SER A 54 -4.74 -20.97 -45.53
N GLY A 55 -3.56 -20.64 -46.05
CA GLY A 55 -3.15 -19.28 -46.37
C GLY A 55 -3.08 -18.34 -45.16
N ASN A 56 -3.09 -18.87 -43.93
CA ASN A 56 -3.21 -18.09 -42.71
C ASN A 56 -1.90 -17.35 -42.37
N GLU A 57 -1.99 -16.05 -42.06
CA GLU A 57 -0.88 -15.18 -41.66
C GLU A 57 -0.14 -15.69 -40.42
N PHE A 58 -0.84 -16.39 -39.51
CA PHE A 58 -0.21 -17.00 -38.34
C PHE A 58 0.87 -18.01 -38.73
N TYR A 59 0.58 -18.94 -39.65
CA TYR A 59 1.55 -19.96 -40.09
C TYR A 59 2.64 -19.39 -40.98
N TYR A 60 2.35 -18.32 -41.72
CA TYR A 60 3.35 -17.63 -42.53
C TYR A 60 4.55 -17.17 -41.70
N GLY A 61 4.32 -16.57 -40.53
CA GLY A 61 5.39 -16.05 -39.68
C GLY A 61 6.37 -17.15 -39.24
N TYR A 62 5.84 -18.28 -38.78
CA TYR A 62 6.66 -19.44 -38.39
C TYR A 62 7.34 -20.11 -39.57
N TYR A 63 6.67 -20.21 -40.73
CA TYR A 63 7.28 -20.77 -41.92
C TYR A 63 8.47 -19.93 -42.39
N LEU A 64 8.31 -18.61 -42.45
CA LEU A 64 9.37 -17.69 -42.81
C LEU A 64 10.56 -17.78 -41.83
N GLU A 65 10.29 -17.85 -40.52
CA GLU A 65 11.35 -17.98 -39.52
C GLU A 65 12.14 -19.28 -39.69
N CYS A 66 11.46 -20.41 -39.93
CA CYS A 66 12.14 -21.68 -40.21
C CYS A 66 13.05 -21.58 -41.44
N LEU A 67 12.58 -20.96 -42.53
CA LEU A 67 13.39 -20.80 -43.75
C LEU A 67 14.64 -19.93 -43.50
N VAL A 68 14.50 -18.88 -42.70
CA VAL A 68 15.60 -17.98 -42.34
C VAL A 68 16.63 -18.68 -41.47
N GLU A 69 16.20 -19.41 -40.43
CA GLU A 69 17.10 -20.15 -39.52
C GLU A 69 17.81 -21.31 -40.24
N LEU A 70 17.19 -21.90 -41.26
CA LEU A 70 17.82 -22.90 -42.14
C LEU A 70 18.74 -22.30 -43.20
N GLY A 71 18.79 -20.98 -43.34
CA GLY A 71 19.56 -20.28 -44.38
C GLY A 71 19.00 -20.43 -45.81
N ASP A 72 17.76 -20.92 -45.97
CA ASP A 72 17.09 -20.99 -47.28
C ASP A 72 16.47 -19.62 -47.65
N PHE A 73 17.35 -18.63 -47.77
CA PHE A 73 16.96 -17.24 -48.06
C PHE A 73 16.26 -17.10 -49.42
N LYS A 74 16.56 -18.00 -50.37
CA LYS A 74 15.91 -18.00 -51.69
C LYS A 74 14.44 -18.40 -51.61
N LYS A 75 14.09 -19.41 -50.80
CA LYS A 75 12.68 -19.73 -50.54
C LYS A 75 12.01 -18.66 -49.69
N ALA A 76 12.70 -18.13 -48.68
CA ALA A 76 12.19 -17.04 -47.86
C ALA A 76 11.81 -15.82 -48.72
N GLU A 77 12.70 -15.36 -49.58
CA GLU A 77 12.46 -14.23 -50.49
C GLU A 77 11.25 -14.49 -51.41
N LYS A 78 11.14 -15.70 -51.97
CA LYS A 78 9.98 -16.09 -52.81
C LYS A 78 8.67 -16.09 -52.02
N LEU A 79 8.70 -16.61 -50.79
CA LEU A 79 7.54 -16.64 -49.90
C LEU A 79 7.06 -15.23 -49.59
N VAL A 80 7.98 -14.33 -49.19
CA VAL A 80 7.67 -12.93 -48.88
C VAL A 80 7.14 -12.20 -50.12
N LYS A 81 7.79 -12.35 -51.29
CA LYS A 81 7.32 -11.75 -52.57
C LYS A 81 5.90 -12.20 -52.93
N LYS A 82 5.55 -13.46 -52.65
CA LYS A 82 4.20 -13.98 -52.89
C LYS A 82 3.18 -13.27 -51.98
N GLN A 83 3.52 -12.99 -50.72
CA GLN A 83 2.64 -12.26 -49.81
C GLN A 83 2.53 -10.78 -50.15
N GLN A 84 3.64 -10.12 -50.45
CA GLN A 84 3.64 -8.72 -50.90
C GLN A 84 2.73 -8.52 -52.13
N LYS A 85 2.73 -9.47 -53.09
CA LYS A 85 1.84 -9.41 -54.25
C LYS A 85 0.35 -9.58 -53.90
N LYS A 86 0.05 -10.37 -52.88
CA LYS A 86 -1.34 -10.60 -52.42
C LYS A 86 -1.87 -9.44 -51.57
N SER A 87 -0.99 -8.82 -50.79
CA SER A 87 -1.33 -7.73 -49.88
C SER A 87 -0.27 -6.63 -49.95
N PRO A 88 -0.27 -5.83 -51.04
CA PRO A 88 0.75 -4.80 -51.26
C PRO A 88 0.78 -3.71 -50.18
N ASP A 89 -0.37 -3.46 -49.54
CA ASP A 89 -0.53 -2.41 -48.52
C ASP A 89 -0.15 -2.88 -47.11
N ASN A 90 0.16 -4.17 -46.89
CA ASN A 90 0.52 -4.67 -45.57
C ASN A 90 2.04 -4.50 -45.34
N PRO A 91 2.46 -3.60 -44.42
CA PRO A 91 3.88 -3.29 -44.21
C PRO A 91 4.67 -4.47 -43.63
N ASN A 92 4.03 -5.45 -42.97
CA ASN A 92 4.72 -6.62 -42.43
C ASN A 92 5.50 -7.36 -43.51
N TYR A 93 4.91 -7.57 -44.68
CA TYR A 93 5.57 -8.31 -45.76
C TYR A 93 6.71 -7.52 -46.39
N ALA A 94 6.65 -6.19 -46.38
CA ALA A 94 7.74 -5.37 -46.89
C ALA A 94 8.92 -5.30 -45.91
N VAL A 95 8.64 -5.18 -44.61
CA VAL A 95 9.68 -5.29 -43.59
C VAL A 95 10.28 -6.70 -43.55
N ASP A 96 9.48 -7.75 -43.74
CA ASP A 96 9.98 -9.12 -43.84
C ASP A 96 10.98 -9.31 -44.98
N MET A 97 10.84 -8.57 -46.09
CA MET A 97 11.80 -8.62 -47.20
C MET A 97 13.16 -8.09 -46.76
N GLY A 98 13.19 -6.93 -46.11
CA GLY A 98 14.43 -6.38 -45.57
C GLY A 98 15.01 -7.26 -44.46
N TYR A 99 14.18 -7.87 -43.62
CA TYR A 99 14.60 -8.86 -42.61
C TYR A 99 15.33 -10.06 -43.26
N VAL A 100 14.76 -10.63 -44.33
CA VAL A 100 15.38 -11.72 -45.09
C VAL A 100 16.72 -11.28 -45.69
N TYR A 101 16.80 -10.08 -46.28
CA TYR A 101 18.06 -9.54 -46.78
C TYR A 101 19.11 -9.36 -45.67
N ASN A 102 18.72 -8.85 -44.50
CA ASN A 102 19.61 -8.69 -43.36
C ASN A 102 20.16 -10.04 -42.89
N LYS A 103 19.29 -11.06 -42.77
CA LYS A 103 19.68 -12.41 -42.37
C LYS A 103 20.54 -13.12 -43.41
N ALA A 104 20.38 -12.78 -44.69
CA ALA A 104 21.22 -13.24 -45.79
C ALA A 104 22.58 -12.50 -45.88
N GLY A 105 22.85 -11.52 -45.01
CA GLY A 105 24.07 -10.69 -45.05
C GLY A 105 24.06 -9.58 -46.10
N GLU A 106 22.92 -9.35 -46.76
CA GLU A 106 22.72 -8.33 -47.79
C GLU A 106 22.28 -6.98 -47.20
N HIS A 107 23.00 -6.50 -46.18
CA HIS A 107 22.60 -5.33 -45.36
C HIS A 107 22.27 -4.07 -46.17
N LYS A 108 23.02 -3.78 -47.24
CA LYS A 108 22.74 -2.62 -48.11
C LYS A 108 21.40 -2.71 -48.83
N LYS A 109 20.95 -3.93 -49.17
CA LYS A 109 19.63 -4.12 -49.80
C LYS A 109 18.52 -3.97 -48.76
N ALA A 110 18.73 -4.51 -47.56
CA ALA A 110 17.81 -4.36 -46.44
C ALA A 110 17.62 -2.88 -46.06
N GLU A 111 18.71 -2.15 -45.86
CA GLU A 111 18.72 -0.71 -45.56
C GLU A 111 17.94 0.08 -46.60
N LYS A 112 18.23 -0.15 -47.89
CA LYS A 112 17.51 0.51 -48.99
C LYS A 112 16.01 0.18 -48.98
N GLU A 113 15.63 -1.06 -48.70
CA GLU A 113 14.22 -1.46 -48.61
C GLU A 113 13.53 -0.73 -47.45
N PHE A 114 14.14 -0.74 -46.26
CA PHE A 114 13.60 -0.08 -45.07
C PHE A 114 13.47 1.44 -45.22
N GLU A 115 14.50 2.09 -45.77
CA GLU A 115 14.46 3.52 -46.06
C GLU A 115 13.36 3.86 -47.07
N ASN A 116 13.17 3.04 -48.12
CA ASN A 116 12.10 3.26 -49.09
C ASN A 116 10.72 3.16 -48.42
N LEU A 117 10.52 2.20 -47.52
CA LEU A 117 9.26 2.04 -46.79
C LEU A 117 8.97 3.25 -45.89
N ILE A 118 9.96 3.68 -45.12
CA ILE A 118 9.83 4.89 -44.31
C ILE A 118 9.60 6.10 -45.24
N ASN A 119 10.26 6.17 -46.40
CA ASN A 119 10.07 7.26 -47.37
C ASN A 119 8.65 7.35 -47.94
N GLN A 120 7.96 6.21 -48.09
CA GLN A 120 6.58 6.12 -48.57
C GLN A 120 5.52 6.29 -47.48
N LEU A 121 5.94 6.40 -46.21
CA LEU A 121 5.03 6.59 -45.09
C LEU A 121 4.11 7.80 -45.30
N THR A 122 2.82 7.58 -45.08
CA THR A 122 1.77 8.60 -45.21
C THR A 122 1.43 9.19 -43.84
N GLY A 123 0.87 10.40 -43.81
CA GLY A 123 0.43 11.08 -42.59
C GLY A 123 -0.85 10.49 -41.98
N ASN A 124 -0.95 9.18 -41.87
CA ASN A 124 -2.05 8.46 -41.23
C ASN A 124 -1.51 7.72 -39.99
N GLN A 125 -2.11 7.96 -38.83
CA GLN A 125 -1.63 7.40 -37.57
C GLN A 125 -1.64 5.86 -37.54
N SER A 126 -2.67 5.21 -38.07
CA SER A 126 -2.74 3.74 -38.14
C SER A 126 -1.59 3.18 -38.96
N HIS A 127 -1.34 3.80 -40.11
CA HIS A 127 -0.25 3.37 -40.99
C HIS A 127 1.13 3.54 -40.35
N VAL A 128 1.34 4.60 -39.56
CA VAL A 128 2.58 4.77 -38.77
C VAL A 128 2.74 3.64 -37.75
N PHE A 129 1.68 3.30 -37.01
CA PHE A 129 1.72 2.19 -36.07
C PHE A 129 1.97 0.84 -36.74
N GLU A 130 1.26 0.54 -37.82
CA GLU A 130 1.40 -0.72 -38.55
C GLU A 130 2.83 -0.90 -39.06
N MET A 131 3.41 0.14 -39.67
CA MET A 131 4.79 0.13 -40.16
C MET A 131 5.81 -0.01 -39.02
N ALA A 132 5.66 0.76 -37.94
CA ALA A 132 6.59 0.69 -36.81
C ALA A 132 6.49 -0.66 -36.09
N ASN A 133 5.30 -1.22 -35.91
CA ASN A 133 5.09 -2.54 -35.31
C ASN A 133 5.69 -3.66 -36.18
N ALA A 134 5.65 -3.52 -37.51
CA ALA A 134 6.32 -4.44 -38.42
C ALA A 134 7.85 -4.47 -38.16
N PHE A 135 8.47 -3.29 -38.00
CA PHE A 135 9.89 -3.17 -37.62
C PHE A 135 10.18 -3.74 -36.22
N ILE A 136 9.35 -3.41 -35.22
CA ILE A 136 9.50 -3.92 -33.84
C ILE A 136 9.44 -5.45 -33.81
N LYS A 137 8.51 -6.06 -34.55
CA LYS A 137 8.36 -7.52 -34.66
C LYS A 137 9.62 -8.21 -35.18
N ARG A 138 10.41 -7.53 -36.02
CA ARG A 138 11.69 -8.02 -36.54
C ARG A 138 12.91 -7.55 -35.75
N ASN A 139 12.68 -6.93 -34.59
CA ASN A 139 13.72 -6.33 -33.74
C ASN A 139 14.56 -5.27 -34.45
N GLU A 140 14.00 -4.62 -35.48
CA GLU A 140 14.62 -3.55 -36.27
C GLU A 140 14.29 -2.19 -35.61
N LEU A 141 14.73 -2.02 -34.36
CA LEU A 141 14.28 -0.96 -33.46
C LEU A 141 14.68 0.45 -33.93
N ASP A 142 15.82 0.61 -34.62
CA ASP A 142 16.24 1.89 -35.20
C ASP A 142 15.27 2.38 -36.28
N TYR A 143 14.82 1.46 -37.15
CA TYR A 143 13.86 1.78 -38.20
C TYR A 143 12.45 2.02 -37.64
N ALA A 144 12.09 1.34 -36.55
CA ALA A 144 10.86 1.64 -35.82
C ALA A 144 10.86 3.09 -35.26
N LEU A 145 11.97 3.52 -34.64
CA LEU A 145 12.14 4.90 -34.17
C LEU A 145 12.06 5.91 -35.33
N ALA A 146 12.80 5.66 -36.43
CA ALA A 146 12.77 6.52 -37.60
C ALA A 146 11.35 6.63 -38.23
N THR A 147 10.58 5.54 -38.18
CA THR A 147 9.18 5.51 -38.61
C THR A 147 8.31 6.43 -37.74
N TYR A 148 8.41 6.34 -36.42
CA TYR A 148 7.67 7.22 -35.51
C TYR A 148 8.13 8.69 -35.62
N GLU A 149 9.43 8.96 -35.76
CA GLU A 149 9.94 10.32 -35.96
C GLU A 149 9.40 10.95 -37.24
N LYS A 150 9.35 10.18 -38.33
CA LYS A 150 8.75 10.66 -39.57
C LYS A 150 7.24 10.83 -39.43
N GLY A 151 6.56 9.87 -38.80
CA GLY A 151 5.13 9.96 -38.49
C GLY A 151 4.79 11.22 -37.70
N ARG A 152 5.55 11.52 -36.64
CA ARG A 152 5.47 12.75 -35.82
C ARG A 152 5.53 14.01 -36.68
N LYS A 153 6.45 14.08 -37.65
CA LYS A 153 6.57 15.21 -38.60
C LYS A 153 5.37 15.31 -39.55
N LEU A 154 4.91 14.17 -40.09
CA LEU A 154 3.79 14.12 -41.04
C LEU A 154 2.45 14.48 -40.38
N LEU A 155 2.23 14.04 -39.14
CA LEU A 155 1.02 14.31 -38.36
C LEU A 155 1.01 15.71 -37.71
N LYS A 156 2.10 16.48 -37.87
CA LYS A 156 2.22 17.88 -37.42
C LYS A 156 1.78 18.09 -35.96
N GLY A 157 2.13 17.15 -35.08
CA GLY A 157 1.84 17.23 -33.65
C GLY A 157 0.45 16.75 -33.22
N GLN A 158 -0.40 16.22 -34.13
CA GLN A 158 -1.67 15.58 -33.73
C GLN A 158 -1.43 14.36 -32.83
N TYR A 159 -0.40 13.57 -33.15
CA TYR A 159 0.03 12.45 -32.32
C TYR A 159 1.57 12.36 -32.33
N PRO A 160 2.23 12.58 -31.18
CA PRO A 160 3.69 12.70 -31.11
C PRO A 160 4.43 11.37 -30.89
N PHE A 161 3.72 10.27 -30.60
CA PHE A 161 4.30 8.93 -30.36
C PHE A 161 5.30 8.84 -29.19
N HIS A 162 5.16 9.69 -28.16
CA HIS A 162 6.09 9.71 -27.03
C HIS A 162 6.16 8.36 -26.29
N PHE A 163 5.02 7.71 -26.06
CA PHE A 163 5.01 6.44 -25.32
C PHE A 163 5.62 5.30 -26.12
N GLU A 164 5.31 5.23 -27.41
CA GLU A 164 5.83 4.21 -28.32
C GLU A 164 7.34 4.34 -28.49
N MET A 165 7.83 5.56 -28.71
CA MET A 165 9.26 5.83 -28.80
C MET A 165 9.96 5.54 -27.48
N GLY A 166 9.35 5.88 -26.34
CA GLY A 166 9.85 5.56 -25.00
C GLY A 166 10.04 4.06 -24.78
N GLU A 167 9.08 3.21 -25.19
CA GLU A 167 9.22 1.75 -25.12
C GLU A 167 10.34 1.23 -26.00
N ILE A 168 10.51 1.78 -27.21
CA ILE A 168 11.60 1.36 -28.08
C ILE A 168 12.95 1.74 -27.46
N TYR A 169 13.09 2.96 -26.93
CA TYR A 169 14.30 3.36 -26.22
C TYR A 169 14.59 2.46 -25.02
N PHE A 170 13.56 2.08 -24.25
CA PHE A 170 13.70 1.12 -23.16
C PHE A 170 14.20 -0.24 -23.64
N ALA A 171 13.62 -0.79 -24.72
CA ALA A 171 14.03 -2.06 -25.31
C ALA A 171 15.49 -2.04 -25.82
N LYS A 172 15.95 -0.87 -26.28
CA LYS A 172 17.35 -0.64 -26.68
C LYS A 172 18.31 -0.42 -25.50
N GLY A 173 17.80 -0.30 -24.28
CA GLY A 173 18.59 0.08 -23.10
C GLY A 173 18.97 1.56 -23.04
N ASP A 174 18.42 2.40 -23.92
CA ASP A 174 18.63 3.86 -23.90
C ASP A 174 17.65 4.51 -22.92
N LEU A 175 18.02 4.48 -21.64
CA LEU A 175 17.21 5.09 -20.59
C LEU A 175 17.12 6.62 -20.73
N ASN A 176 18.12 7.27 -21.35
CA ASN A 176 18.08 8.72 -21.53
C ASN A 176 16.98 9.12 -22.52
N GLY A 177 16.91 8.44 -23.67
CA GLY A 177 15.85 8.61 -24.66
C GLY A 177 14.47 8.29 -24.09
N MET A 178 14.36 7.16 -23.37
CA MET A 178 13.11 6.74 -22.71
C MET A 178 12.57 7.80 -21.74
N VAL A 179 13.37 8.22 -20.77
CA VAL A 179 12.96 9.24 -19.78
C VAL A 179 12.64 10.56 -20.48
N GLY A 180 13.41 10.91 -21.53
CA GLY A 180 13.18 12.10 -22.33
C GLY A 180 11.79 12.12 -22.96
N GLU A 181 11.44 11.07 -23.70
CA GLU A 181 10.15 10.96 -24.40
C GLU A 181 8.96 10.98 -23.43
N TYR A 182 9.04 10.25 -22.31
CA TYR A 182 7.95 10.26 -21.33
C TYR A 182 7.81 11.60 -20.60
N LEU A 183 8.90 12.31 -20.32
CA LEU A 183 8.77 13.65 -19.71
C LEU A 183 8.29 14.69 -20.72
N ASP A 184 8.67 14.57 -21.99
CA ASP A 184 8.28 15.53 -23.02
C ASP A 184 6.78 15.45 -23.38
N VAL A 185 6.13 14.31 -23.17
CA VAL A 185 4.65 14.22 -23.31
C VAL A 185 3.90 15.19 -22.38
N LEU A 186 4.50 15.54 -21.23
CA LEU A 186 3.92 16.47 -20.26
C LEU A 186 3.96 17.93 -20.74
N LEU A 187 4.79 18.25 -21.75
CA LEU A 187 4.74 19.55 -22.42
C LEU A 187 3.48 19.71 -23.27
N ILE A 188 2.92 18.60 -23.74
CA ILE A 188 1.76 18.56 -24.63
C ILE A 188 0.48 18.48 -23.79
N ASN A 189 0.42 17.53 -22.86
CA ASN A 189 -0.73 17.38 -21.98
C ASN A 189 -0.30 16.85 -20.61
N GLU A 190 -0.52 17.68 -19.58
CA GLU A 190 -0.19 17.38 -18.20
C GLU A 190 -1.08 16.26 -17.63
N GLY A 191 -2.22 15.94 -18.26
CA GLY A 191 -3.09 14.81 -17.91
C GLY A 191 -2.44 13.44 -18.07
N TYR A 192 -1.28 13.34 -18.75
CA TYR A 192 -0.51 12.10 -18.84
C TYR A 192 0.38 11.83 -17.61
N LEU A 193 0.36 12.70 -16.60
CA LEU A 193 1.19 12.61 -15.39
C LEU A 193 1.23 11.20 -14.78
N GLN A 194 0.06 10.61 -14.51
CA GLN A 194 -0.03 9.29 -13.88
C GLN A 194 0.57 8.19 -14.78
N GLN A 195 0.33 8.27 -16.09
CA GLN A 195 0.88 7.31 -17.03
C GLN A 195 2.40 7.40 -17.09
N VAL A 196 2.96 8.62 -17.08
CA VAL A 196 4.40 8.86 -17.04
C VAL A 196 5.00 8.31 -15.74
N GLN A 197 4.36 8.53 -14.59
CA GLN A 197 4.79 7.94 -13.31
C GLN A 197 4.86 6.41 -13.40
N ASN A 198 3.83 5.75 -13.93
CA ASN A 198 3.80 4.29 -14.07
C ASN A 198 4.96 3.76 -14.94
N TYR A 199 5.31 4.47 -16.02
CA TYR A 199 6.44 4.08 -16.87
C TYR A 199 7.78 4.29 -16.18
N LEU A 200 7.98 5.42 -15.49
CA LEU A 200 9.24 5.73 -14.82
C LEU A 200 9.51 4.85 -13.60
N ILE A 201 8.46 4.33 -12.94
CA ILE A 201 8.61 3.35 -11.84
C ILE A 201 9.39 2.09 -12.30
N ARG A 202 9.32 1.70 -13.57
CA ARG A 202 10.04 0.51 -14.10
C ARG A 202 11.55 0.61 -13.96
N ILE A 203 12.10 1.82 -13.96
CA ILE A 203 13.54 2.07 -13.80
C ILE A 203 13.87 2.65 -12.41
N TYR A 204 12.86 2.86 -11.57
CA TYR A 204 13.07 3.32 -10.20
C TYR A 204 13.85 2.26 -9.40
N GLY A 205 14.84 2.69 -8.62
CA GLY A 205 15.66 1.84 -7.77
C GLY A 205 16.58 0.86 -8.52
N SER A 206 16.66 0.97 -9.85
CA SER A 206 17.47 0.08 -10.69
C SER A 206 18.93 0.55 -10.78
N GLU A 207 19.84 -0.34 -10.38
CA GLU A 207 21.29 -0.23 -10.60
C GLU A 207 21.74 -1.12 -11.77
N LYS A 208 20.82 -1.94 -12.31
CA LYS A 208 21.11 -3.10 -13.16
C LYS A 208 21.26 -2.81 -14.66
N PHE A 209 21.05 -1.58 -15.11
CA PHE A 209 20.99 -1.28 -16.55
C PHE A 209 22.34 -0.93 -17.20
N GLY A 210 23.47 -1.21 -16.55
CA GLY A 210 24.80 -0.99 -17.13
C GLY A 210 25.18 0.49 -17.30
N THR A 211 24.36 1.41 -16.79
CA THR A 211 24.65 2.84 -16.72
C THR A 211 25.47 3.16 -15.48
N ALA A 212 26.40 4.11 -15.57
CA ALA A 212 27.17 4.59 -14.41
C ALA A 212 26.32 5.35 -13.37
N GLN A 213 25.06 5.63 -13.71
CA GLN A 213 24.10 6.41 -12.94
C GLN A 213 22.86 5.56 -12.65
N SER A 214 22.29 5.68 -11.45
CA SER A 214 21.04 4.99 -11.09
C SER A 214 19.84 5.57 -11.85
N GLY A 215 18.79 4.78 -12.08
CA GLY A 215 17.58 5.25 -12.76
C GLY A 215 16.93 6.46 -12.08
N ASN A 216 17.00 6.53 -10.74
CA ASN A 216 16.50 7.65 -9.97
C ASN A 216 17.25 8.96 -10.26
N GLU A 217 18.58 8.93 -10.21
CA GLU A 217 19.39 10.11 -10.45
C GLU A 217 19.24 10.59 -11.91
N LEU A 218 19.04 9.66 -12.86
CA LEU A 218 18.75 9.99 -14.25
C LEU A 218 17.44 10.79 -14.36
N ILE A 219 16.35 10.28 -13.77
CA ILE A 219 15.05 10.96 -13.76
C ILE A 219 15.19 12.33 -13.08
N LYS A 220 15.84 12.37 -11.90
CA LYS A 220 16.08 13.60 -11.15
C LYS A 220 16.82 14.65 -11.98
N ASN A 221 17.89 14.28 -12.66
CA ASN A 221 18.67 15.20 -13.50
C ASN A 221 17.85 15.73 -14.69
N GLN A 222 17.08 14.87 -15.34
CA GLN A 222 16.22 15.27 -16.45
C GLN A 222 15.08 16.20 -15.99
N LEU A 223 14.49 15.93 -14.83
CA LEU A 223 13.48 16.80 -14.22
C LEU A 223 14.06 18.15 -13.82
N LEU A 224 15.21 18.20 -13.15
CA LEU A 224 15.88 19.44 -12.77
C LEU A 224 16.15 20.36 -13.98
N ARG A 225 16.65 19.78 -15.09
CA ARG A 225 16.85 20.52 -16.34
C ARG A 225 15.54 21.08 -16.91
N ARG A 226 14.45 20.31 -16.87
CA ARG A 226 13.13 20.75 -17.36
C ARG A 226 12.48 21.79 -16.45
N VAL A 227 12.63 21.69 -15.13
CA VAL A 227 12.18 22.70 -14.17
C VAL A 227 12.87 24.04 -14.42
N GLN A 228 14.17 24.03 -14.75
CA GLN A 228 14.93 25.24 -15.09
C GLN A 228 14.51 25.82 -16.45
N LYS A 229 14.33 24.96 -17.46
CA LYS A 229 14.01 25.37 -18.84
C LYS A 229 12.55 25.81 -19.02
N HIS A 230 11.63 25.18 -18.31
CA HIS A 230 10.18 25.39 -18.40
C HIS A 230 9.63 25.82 -17.04
N ALA A 231 10.10 26.97 -16.54
CA ALA A 231 9.75 27.47 -15.21
C ALA A 231 8.26 27.78 -15.03
N ASP A 232 7.54 27.99 -16.14
CA ASP A 232 6.09 28.16 -16.23
C ASP A 232 5.31 26.85 -16.03
N LYS A 233 5.94 25.70 -16.29
CA LYS A 233 5.32 24.38 -16.17
C LYS A 233 5.56 23.76 -14.79
N SER A 234 4.54 23.82 -13.93
CA SER A 234 4.62 23.24 -12.57
C SER A 234 4.77 21.72 -12.60
N VAL A 235 4.24 21.04 -13.61
CA VAL A 235 4.23 19.57 -13.74
C VAL A 235 5.60 18.92 -13.53
N PHE A 236 6.70 19.56 -13.96
CA PHE A 236 8.04 19.00 -13.75
C PHE A 236 8.53 19.13 -12.30
N ALA A 237 8.16 20.22 -11.63
CA ALA A 237 8.44 20.37 -10.20
C ALA A 237 7.59 19.39 -9.39
N GLU A 238 6.34 19.15 -9.80
CA GLU A 238 5.45 18.16 -9.20
C GLU A 238 5.99 16.73 -9.36
N MET A 239 6.49 16.38 -10.55
CA MET A 239 7.19 15.11 -10.79
C MET A 239 8.46 14.97 -9.95
N LEU A 240 9.21 16.06 -9.73
CA LEU A 240 10.39 16.05 -8.88
C LEU A 240 10.02 15.83 -7.41
N ILE A 241 8.96 16.50 -6.92
CA ILE A 241 8.42 16.28 -5.57
C ILE A 241 7.96 14.84 -5.41
N TRP A 242 7.24 14.30 -6.40
CA TRP A 242 6.81 12.90 -6.41
C TRP A 242 8.01 11.94 -6.30
N LEU A 243 9.06 12.14 -7.11
CA LEU A 243 10.27 11.32 -7.05
C LEU A 243 10.92 11.37 -5.65
N LEU A 244 11.06 12.56 -5.07
CA LEU A 244 11.66 12.73 -3.74
C LEU A 244 10.84 12.05 -2.64
N ILE A 245 9.51 12.07 -2.73
CA ILE A 245 8.63 11.33 -1.82
C ILE A 245 8.86 9.82 -1.95
N GLN A 246 8.98 9.30 -3.18
CA GLN A 246 9.29 7.87 -3.38
C GLN A 246 10.65 7.50 -2.78
N GLU A 247 11.66 8.37 -2.91
CA GLU A 247 12.98 8.21 -2.29
C GLU A 247 13.00 8.40 -0.77
N LYS A 248 11.85 8.71 -0.14
CA LYS A 248 11.73 9.10 1.28
C LYS A 248 12.59 10.33 1.65
N ASP A 249 13.00 11.13 0.66
CA ASP A 249 13.62 12.44 0.88
C ASP A 249 12.54 13.51 1.09
N PHE A 250 11.82 13.38 2.22
CA PHE A 250 10.73 14.29 2.57
C PHE A 250 11.23 15.73 2.76
N ASN A 251 12.44 15.92 3.28
CA ASN A 251 13.01 17.25 3.46
C ASN A 251 13.33 17.91 2.10
N GLY A 252 13.87 17.15 1.13
CA GLY A 252 14.02 17.60 -0.25
C GLY A 252 12.68 17.94 -0.88
N ALA A 253 11.66 17.08 -0.70
CA ALA A 253 10.31 17.32 -1.18
C ALA A 253 9.72 18.61 -0.58
N PHE A 254 9.94 18.88 0.71
CA PHE A 254 9.52 20.12 1.37
C PHE A 254 10.15 21.37 0.75
N ILE A 255 11.45 21.34 0.47
CA ILE A 255 12.15 22.47 -0.15
C ILE A 255 11.55 22.77 -1.54
N GLN A 256 11.33 21.73 -2.35
CA GLN A 256 10.75 21.89 -3.69
C GLN A 256 9.29 22.35 -3.62
N THR A 257 8.48 21.79 -2.73
CA THR A 257 7.09 22.19 -2.53
C THR A 257 6.97 23.64 -2.05
N LYS A 258 7.78 24.07 -1.07
CA LYS A 258 7.81 25.46 -0.58
C LYS A 258 8.22 26.43 -1.69
N ALA A 259 9.20 26.06 -2.52
CA ALA A 259 9.63 26.87 -3.65
C ALA A 259 8.54 26.98 -4.73
N LEU A 260 7.86 25.88 -5.04
CA LEU A 260 6.78 25.82 -6.03
C LEU A 260 5.57 26.64 -5.60
N ASP A 261 5.10 26.44 -4.36
CA ASP A 261 3.99 27.16 -3.75
C ASP A 261 4.26 28.68 -3.74
N LYS A 262 5.49 29.10 -3.40
CA LYS A 262 5.91 30.51 -3.50
C LYS A 262 5.90 31.03 -4.92
N ARG A 263 6.40 30.26 -5.90
CA ARG A 263 6.46 30.66 -7.32
C ARG A 263 5.06 30.84 -7.92
N GLN A 264 4.13 29.96 -7.56
CA GLN A 264 2.74 29.99 -8.02
C GLN A 264 1.84 30.92 -7.20
N LYS A 265 2.37 31.54 -6.13
CA LYS A 265 1.63 32.39 -5.19
C LYS A 265 0.41 31.65 -4.61
N GLU A 266 0.58 30.37 -4.34
CA GLU A 266 -0.42 29.53 -3.72
C GLU A 266 -0.56 29.88 -2.23
N ASP A 267 -1.65 29.42 -1.62
CA ASP A 267 -2.03 29.68 -0.24
C ASP A 267 -1.46 28.64 0.75
N GLY A 268 -0.56 27.76 0.33
CA GLY A 268 -0.05 26.67 1.16
C GLY A 268 -0.77 25.34 0.97
N SER A 269 -1.74 25.23 0.06
CA SER A 269 -2.47 23.97 -0.16
C SER A 269 -1.55 22.79 -0.49
N ARG A 270 -0.49 22.98 -1.27
CA ARG A 270 0.50 21.91 -1.54
C ARG A 270 1.34 21.55 -0.31
N LEU A 271 1.67 22.54 0.51
CA LEU A 271 2.39 22.31 1.77
C LEU A 271 1.52 21.51 2.76
N MET A 272 0.21 21.79 2.81
CA MET A 272 -0.75 21.00 3.59
C MET A 272 -0.76 19.54 3.16
N HIS A 273 -0.87 19.26 1.86
CA HIS A 273 -0.85 17.89 1.33
C HIS A 273 0.48 17.17 1.59
N LEU A 274 1.61 17.87 1.43
CA LEU A 274 2.90 17.30 1.77
C LEU A 274 2.98 16.97 3.27
N ALA A 275 2.50 17.87 4.14
CA ALA A 275 2.52 17.67 5.58
C ALA A 275 1.72 16.42 5.96
N GLN A 276 0.50 16.26 5.44
CA GLN A 276 -0.33 15.06 5.64
C GLN A 276 0.36 13.78 5.16
N THR A 277 1.04 13.84 4.01
CA THR A 277 1.84 12.72 3.49
C THR A 277 2.98 12.37 4.44
N CYS A 278 3.68 13.37 4.98
CA CYS A 278 4.75 13.17 5.95
C CYS A 278 4.22 12.56 7.25
N VAL A 279 3.10 13.06 7.79
CA VAL A 279 2.44 12.48 8.99
C VAL A 279 2.09 11.01 8.77
N SER A 280 1.49 10.67 7.63
CA SER A 280 1.14 9.29 7.28
C SER A 280 2.35 8.36 7.17
N ASN A 281 3.53 8.93 6.88
CA ASN A 281 4.81 8.21 6.82
C ASN A 281 5.62 8.34 8.12
N LYS A 282 5.04 8.88 9.21
CA LYS A 282 5.68 9.13 10.51
C LYS A 282 6.86 10.11 10.48
N GLU A 283 6.94 10.92 9.44
CA GLU A 283 7.99 11.93 9.23
C GLU A 283 7.57 13.27 9.81
N TYR A 284 7.39 13.28 11.14
CA TYR A 284 6.77 14.40 11.86
C TYR A 284 7.57 15.71 11.74
N GLU A 285 8.90 15.66 11.68
CA GLU A 285 9.72 16.88 11.60
C GLU A 285 9.47 17.67 10.31
N THR A 286 9.40 16.97 9.18
CA THR A 286 9.10 17.61 7.90
C THR A 286 7.65 18.07 7.83
N ALA A 287 6.72 17.31 8.40
CA ALA A 287 5.31 17.72 8.51
C ALA A 287 5.18 19.04 9.30
N ILE A 288 5.85 19.15 10.44
CA ILE A 288 5.87 20.36 11.28
C ILE A 288 6.41 21.55 10.49
N LYS A 289 7.54 21.39 9.77
CA LYS A 289 8.09 22.46 8.90
C LYS A 289 7.11 22.90 7.82
N ALA A 290 6.38 21.95 7.23
CA ALA A 290 5.38 22.24 6.21
C ALA A 290 4.20 23.04 6.77
N TYR A 291 3.62 22.64 7.91
CA TYR A 291 2.56 23.41 8.56
C TYR A 291 3.04 24.80 9.01
N GLN A 292 4.25 24.89 9.59
CA GLN A 292 4.85 26.17 9.97
C GLN A 292 5.02 27.10 8.76
N ALA A 293 5.45 26.57 7.61
CA ALA A 293 5.56 27.36 6.38
C ALA A 293 4.21 27.89 5.87
N VAL A 294 3.09 27.21 6.14
CA VAL A 294 1.75 27.73 5.86
C VAL A 294 1.37 28.82 6.86
N LEU A 295 1.68 28.65 8.15
CA LEU A 295 1.42 29.66 9.18
C LEU A 295 2.22 30.96 8.94
N GLU A 296 3.44 30.87 8.40
CA GLU A 296 4.28 32.01 7.98
C GLU A 296 3.58 32.92 6.94
N LYS A 297 2.56 32.42 6.22
CA LYS A 297 1.80 33.21 5.24
C LYS A 297 0.80 34.19 5.89
N GLY A 298 0.56 34.10 7.19
CA GLY A 298 -0.26 35.02 7.96
C GLY A 298 -1.67 34.52 8.27
N LYS A 299 -2.33 35.22 9.21
CA LYS A 299 -3.62 34.81 9.80
C LYS A 299 -4.82 34.86 8.84
N GLU A 300 -4.74 35.75 7.84
CA GLU A 300 -5.76 35.89 6.80
C GLU A 300 -5.73 34.77 5.76
N ASN A 301 -4.72 33.89 5.81
CA ASN A 301 -4.61 32.77 4.91
C ASN A 301 -5.71 31.73 5.20
N TYR A 302 -6.39 31.25 4.16
CA TYR A 302 -7.43 30.23 4.25
C TYR A 302 -6.98 28.97 5.03
N ASN A 303 -5.74 28.54 4.83
CA ASN A 303 -5.15 27.38 5.48
C ASN A 303 -4.54 27.66 6.86
N TYR A 304 -4.60 28.89 7.40
CA TYR A 304 -4.01 29.23 8.70
C TYR A 304 -4.60 28.37 9.83
N ILE A 305 -5.93 28.34 9.94
CA ILE A 305 -6.63 27.59 10.99
C ILE A 305 -6.41 26.07 10.82
N PRO A 306 -6.66 25.46 9.64
CA PRO A 306 -6.34 24.05 9.42
C PRO A 306 -4.89 23.67 9.75
N SER A 307 -3.92 24.49 9.31
CA SER A 307 -2.50 24.22 9.59
C SER A 307 -2.18 24.22 11.07
N LYS A 308 -2.78 25.14 11.84
CA LYS A 308 -2.54 25.24 13.28
C LYS A 308 -3.12 24.05 14.03
N ILE A 309 -4.31 23.59 13.62
CA ILE A 309 -4.94 22.38 14.17
C ILE A 309 -4.08 21.15 13.87
N GLU A 310 -3.73 20.94 12.61
CA GLU A 310 -2.95 19.77 12.20
C GLU A 310 -1.52 19.78 12.73
N LEU A 311 -0.91 20.97 12.91
CA LEU A 311 0.37 21.10 13.59
C LEU A 311 0.31 20.57 15.03
N LEU A 312 -0.73 20.92 15.80
CA LEU A 312 -0.89 20.41 17.16
C LEU A 312 -1.15 18.90 17.18
N ASN A 313 -1.99 18.40 16.27
CA ASN A 313 -2.22 16.95 16.12
C ASN A 313 -0.91 16.22 15.82
N THR A 314 -0.09 16.78 14.93
CA THR A 314 1.22 16.23 14.54
C THR A 314 2.21 16.26 15.71
N LEU A 315 2.27 17.36 16.46
CA LEU A 315 3.11 17.47 17.66
C LEU A 315 2.71 16.47 18.73
N ASN A 316 1.40 16.32 18.96
CA ASN A 316 0.86 15.31 19.87
C ASN A 316 1.31 13.91 19.41
N GLN A 317 1.02 13.49 18.18
CA GLN A 317 1.45 12.18 17.65
C GLN A 317 2.97 11.97 17.77
N LYS A 318 3.78 12.97 17.42
CA LYS A 318 5.24 12.91 17.55
C LYS A 318 5.69 12.63 18.98
N ILE A 319 5.08 13.30 19.97
CA ILE A 319 5.41 13.10 21.37
C ILE A 319 4.95 11.72 21.83
N LEU A 320 3.72 11.32 21.52
CA LEU A 320 3.14 10.07 21.99
C LEU A 320 3.82 8.82 21.38
N GLU A 321 4.32 8.91 20.14
CA GLU A 321 5.05 7.80 19.50
C GLU A 321 6.53 7.75 19.87
N ASN A 322 7.11 8.85 20.37
CA ASN A 322 8.50 8.90 20.80
C ASN A 322 8.64 8.42 22.24
N ALA A 323 9.39 7.34 22.48
CA ALA A 323 9.58 6.80 23.82
C ALA A 323 10.22 7.80 24.81
N ASN A 324 10.99 8.78 24.33
CA ASN A 324 11.84 9.62 25.18
C ASN A 324 11.28 11.04 25.43
N TYR A 325 9.97 11.23 25.50
CA TYR A 325 9.41 12.55 25.85
C TYR A 325 9.67 12.90 27.32
N THR A 326 9.80 14.18 27.60
CA THR A 326 9.96 14.73 28.94
C THR A 326 8.66 15.37 29.45
N GLN A 327 8.56 15.56 30.77
CA GLN A 327 7.44 16.33 31.33
C GLN A 327 7.38 17.77 30.77
N GLU A 328 8.53 18.34 30.43
CA GLU A 328 8.60 19.68 29.83
C GLU A 328 7.99 19.70 28.42
N ASP A 329 8.17 18.63 27.64
CA ASP A 329 7.54 18.48 26.32
C ASP A 329 6.02 18.44 26.43
N LEU A 330 5.48 17.67 27.38
CA LEU A 330 4.05 17.58 27.65
C LEU A 330 3.47 18.93 28.08
N ASN A 331 4.14 19.62 29.01
CA ASN A 331 3.71 20.94 29.48
C ASN A 331 3.77 21.99 28.35
N THR A 332 4.74 21.89 27.44
CA THR A 332 4.86 22.78 26.28
C THR A 332 3.76 22.51 25.26
N LEU A 333 3.42 21.25 25.04
CA LEU A 333 2.28 20.86 24.20
C LEU A 333 0.96 21.35 24.79
N GLU A 334 0.73 21.17 26.08
CA GLU A 334 -0.46 21.65 26.79
C GLU A 334 -0.61 23.18 26.65
N LYS A 335 0.47 23.93 26.86
CA LYS A 335 0.49 25.39 26.63
C LYS A 335 0.14 25.76 25.19
N SER A 336 0.60 24.97 24.22
CA SER A 336 0.34 25.20 22.80
C SER A 336 -1.13 24.96 22.43
N TYR A 337 -1.77 23.94 23.03
CA TYR A 337 -3.21 23.73 22.95
C TYR A 337 -3.98 24.92 23.54
N HIS A 338 -3.66 25.34 24.76
CA HIS A 338 -4.32 26.48 25.41
C HIS A 338 -4.18 27.77 24.59
N SER A 339 -2.96 28.10 24.14
CA SER A 339 -2.72 29.27 23.30
C SER A 339 -3.52 29.23 22.00
N THR A 340 -3.66 28.06 21.39
CA THR A 340 -4.40 27.89 20.14
C THR A 340 -5.91 28.02 20.35
N LEU A 341 -6.44 27.41 21.39
CA LEU A 341 -7.86 27.53 21.77
C LEU A 341 -8.22 28.96 22.18
N SER A 342 -7.34 29.66 22.89
CA SER A 342 -7.54 31.08 23.22
C SER A 342 -7.54 31.98 21.97
N GLU A 343 -6.75 31.66 20.95
CA GLU A 343 -6.71 32.45 19.72
C GLU A 343 -7.90 32.16 18.79
N LEU A 344 -8.24 30.88 18.59
CA LEU A 344 -9.26 30.46 17.63
C LEU A 344 -10.67 30.40 18.21
N GLY A 345 -10.78 30.46 19.54
CA GLY A 345 -12.00 30.22 20.30
C GLY A 345 -12.42 28.75 20.32
N THR A 346 -13.37 28.44 21.20
CA THR A 346 -13.97 27.12 21.31
C THR A 346 -15.23 27.04 20.45
N ASN A 347 -15.23 26.18 19.44
CA ASN A 347 -16.37 25.94 18.54
C ASN A 347 -16.25 24.56 17.87
N ALA A 348 -17.24 24.20 17.05
CA ALA A 348 -17.26 22.90 16.37
C ALA A 348 -15.98 22.59 15.58
N LYS A 349 -15.32 23.59 14.96
CA LYS A 349 -14.09 23.37 14.17
C LYS A 349 -12.86 23.13 15.06
N THR A 350 -12.83 23.72 16.26
CA THR A 350 -11.72 23.57 17.22
C THR A 350 -11.98 22.46 18.24
N SER A 351 -13.18 21.85 18.25
CA SER A 351 -13.53 20.73 19.13
C SER A 351 -12.55 19.53 19.08
N PRO A 352 -11.90 19.16 17.96
CA PRO A 352 -10.87 18.13 17.97
C PRO A 352 -9.66 18.49 18.85
N LEU A 353 -9.34 19.79 19.00
CA LEU A 353 -8.27 20.24 19.89
C LEU A 353 -8.64 20.07 21.36
N LEU A 354 -9.91 20.25 21.74
CA LEU A 354 -10.38 19.94 23.09
C LEU A 354 -10.22 18.44 23.39
N LYS A 355 -10.65 17.59 22.46
CA LYS A 355 -10.50 16.12 22.59
C LYS A 355 -9.02 15.73 22.75
N GLY A 356 -8.14 16.31 21.92
CA GLY A 356 -6.69 16.07 22.02
C GLY A 356 -6.09 16.54 23.34
N LEU A 357 -6.48 17.74 23.82
CA LEU A 357 -6.05 18.28 25.10
C LEU A 357 -6.56 17.45 26.28
N ALA A 358 -7.80 16.96 26.23
CA ALA A 358 -8.37 16.07 27.23
C ALA A 358 -7.60 14.75 27.28
N HIS A 359 -7.32 14.14 26.13
CA HIS A 359 -6.50 12.93 26.06
C HIS A 359 -5.09 13.14 26.64
N LEU A 360 -4.44 14.26 26.31
CA LEU A 360 -3.15 14.63 26.91
C LEU A 360 -3.24 14.75 28.44
N ASN A 361 -4.29 15.43 28.93
CA ASN A 361 -4.51 15.64 30.35
C ASN A 361 -4.73 14.32 31.10
N ALA A 362 -5.64 13.47 30.63
CA ALA A 362 -5.98 12.23 31.31
C ALA A 362 -4.85 11.19 31.30
N PHE A 363 -4.26 10.94 30.13
CA PHE A 363 -3.36 9.78 29.95
C PHE A 363 -1.88 10.09 30.20
N TYR A 364 -1.47 11.37 30.10
CA TYR A 364 -0.05 11.75 30.19
C TYR A 364 0.26 12.75 31.29
N LEU A 365 -0.64 13.71 31.55
CA LEU A 365 -0.49 14.66 32.66
C LEU A 365 -1.17 14.19 33.95
N HIS A 366 -1.91 13.09 33.89
CA HIS A 366 -2.68 12.52 35.01
C HIS A 366 -3.65 13.52 35.67
N ASN A 367 -4.26 14.39 34.86
CA ASN A 367 -5.28 15.34 35.27
C ASN A 367 -6.63 14.96 34.63
N THR A 368 -7.27 13.93 35.20
CA THR A 368 -8.53 13.37 34.69
C THR A 368 -9.71 14.31 34.85
N GLU A 369 -9.79 15.05 35.98
CA GLU A 369 -10.83 16.04 36.24
C GLU A 369 -10.91 17.09 35.12
N LYS A 370 -9.77 17.71 34.77
CA LYS A 370 -9.70 18.69 33.68
C LYS A 370 -10.02 18.07 32.31
N ALA A 371 -9.65 16.80 32.11
CA ALA A 371 -9.95 16.11 30.86
C ALA A 371 -11.46 15.86 30.69
N ILE A 372 -12.15 15.50 31.78
CA ILE A 372 -13.61 15.36 31.82
C ILE A 372 -14.28 16.68 31.47
N GLU A 373 -13.92 17.77 32.16
CA GLU A 373 -14.47 19.11 31.90
C GLU A 373 -14.34 19.52 30.42
N LEU A 374 -13.16 19.29 29.82
CA LEU A 374 -12.91 19.60 28.42
C LEU A 374 -13.79 18.78 27.44
N LEU A 375 -14.07 17.51 27.75
CA LEU A 375 -14.91 16.66 26.90
C LEU A 375 -16.39 16.97 27.08
N GLU A 376 -16.83 17.26 28.29
CA GLU A 376 -18.19 17.73 28.57
C GLU A 376 -18.48 19.06 27.88
N GLU A 377 -17.52 19.99 27.90
CA GLU A 377 -17.60 21.20 27.08
C GLU A 377 -17.69 20.83 25.59
N ALA A 378 -16.79 19.97 25.09
CA ALA A 378 -16.73 19.62 23.67
C ALA A 378 -18.03 19.01 23.12
N ILE A 379 -18.72 18.14 23.87
CA ILE A 379 -19.95 17.48 23.42
C ILE A 379 -21.17 18.40 23.46
N THR A 380 -21.11 19.52 24.20
CA THR A 380 -22.21 20.49 24.30
C THR A 380 -22.08 21.65 23.30
N LEU A 381 -20.97 21.73 22.56
CA LEU A 381 -20.74 22.79 21.58
C LEU A 381 -21.75 22.77 20.42
N PRO A 382 -22.35 23.90 20.05
CA PRO A 382 -23.23 23.97 18.88
C PRO A 382 -22.51 23.60 17.58
N GLY A 383 -23.10 22.71 16.79
CA GLY A 383 -22.63 22.38 15.44
C GLY A 383 -21.58 21.26 15.37
N VAL A 384 -21.23 20.61 16.48
CA VAL A 384 -20.41 19.39 16.46
C VAL A 384 -21.17 18.24 15.79
N THR A 385 -20.43 17.39 15.07
CA THR A 385 -21.03 16.25 14.36
C THR A 385 -21.39 15.14 15.35
N LYS A 386 -22.37 14.31 15.01
CA LYS A 386 -22.72 13.12 15.82
C LYS A 386 -21.54 12.17 16.00
N VAL A 387 -20.73 12.01 14.95
CA VAL A 387 -19.53 11.16 14.98
C VAL A 387 -18.51 11.69 15.99
N PHE A 388 -18.22 12.99 15.97
CA PHE A 388 -17.32 13.59 16.96
C PHE A 388 -17.85 13.47 18.38
N MET A 389 -19.16 13.70 18.59
CA MET A 389 -19.76 13.52 19.92
C MET A 389 -19.61 12.08 20.43
N ALA A 390 -19.79 11.08 19.56
CA ALA A 390 -19.55 9.69 19.92
C ALA A 390 -18.09 9.45 20.33
N GLU A 391 -17.12 9.90 19.52
CA GLU A 391 -15.70 9.77 19.86
C GLU A 391 -15.34 10.43 21.20
N ALA A 392 -15.87 11.62 21.46
CA ALA A 392 -15.66 12.32 22.72
C ALA A 392 -16.31 11.61 23.91
N LYS A 393 -17.53 11.06 23.74
CA LYS A 393 -18.20 10.25 24.77
C LYS A 393 -17.47 8.95 25.08
N LEU A 394 -16.94 8.28 24.05
CA LEU A 394 -16.13 7.08 24.25
C LEU A 394 -14.86 7.39 25.05
N LEU A 395 -14.16 8.48 24.70
CA LEU A 395 -13.00 8.93 25.47
C LEU A 395 -13.36 9.35 26.90
N LEU A 396 -14.50 10.01 27.08
CA LEU A 396 -15.00 10.39 28.40
C LEU A 396 -15.28 9.16 29.27
N GLY A 397 -15.93 8.14 28.69
CA GLY A 397 -16.14 6.85 29.35
C GLY A 397 -14.83 6.18 29.78
N ASP A 398 -13.79 6.22 28.93
CA ASP A 398 -12.47 5.67 29.28
C ASP A 398 -11.86 6.41 30.47
N ILE A 399 -11.99 7.74 30.52
CA ILE A 399 -11.43 8.55 31.61
C ILE A 399 -12.20 8.31 32.91
N LEU A 400 -13.52 8.19 32.86
CA LEU A 400 -14.34 7.83 34.02
C LEU A 400 -13.99 6.44 34.56
N LEU A 401 -13.71 5.49 33.65
CA LEU A 401 -13.25 4.17 34.04
C LEU A 401 -11.87 4.21 34.73
N ILE A 402 -10.98 5.13 34.32
CA ILE A 402 -9.70 5.40 35.00
C ILE A 402 -9.93 5.91 36.43
N GLU A 403 -10.89 6.83 36.62
CA GLU A 403 -11.25 7.35 37.94
C GLU A 403 -11.97 6.32 38.83
N GLY A 404 -12.57 5.30 38.20
CA GLY A 404 -13.31 4.24 38.88
C GLY A 404 -14.82 4.43 38.88
N ASP A 405 -15.34 5.41 38.13
CA ASP A 405 -16.77 5.56 37.88
C ASP A 405 -17.24 4.65 36.73
N ILE A 406 -17.29 3.36 37.04
CA ILE A 406 -17.57 2.29 36.08
C ILE A 406 -18.98 2.43 35.47
N TRP A 407 -19.94 2.91 36.25
CA TRP A 407 -21.34 2.99 35.82
C TRP A 407 -21.58 4.16 34.89
N GLU A 408 -20.99 5.32 35.17
CA GLU A 408 -21.08 6.46 34.26
C GLU A 408 -20.32 6.17 32.95
N ALA A 409 -19.17 5.48 33.02
CA ALA A 409 -18.46 5.00 31.84
C ALA A 409 -19.37 4.08 30.97
N SER A 410 -20.00 3.08 31.58
CA SER A 410 -20.95 2.18 30.90
C SER A 410 -22.12 2.93 30.27
N LEU A 411 -22.62 3.98 30.92
CA LEU A 411 -23.70 4.82 30.40
C LEU A 411 -23.27 5.54 29.11
N TYR A 412 -22.09 6.17 29.08
CA TYR A 412 -21.59 6.83 27.88
C TYR A 412 -21.36 5.84 26.73
N TYR A 413 -20.77 4.68 27.00
CA TYR A 413 -20.63 3.63 25.98
C TYR A 413 -21.99 3.18 25.43
N SER A 414 -22.98 2.97 26.31
CA SER A 414 -24.33 2.56 25.92
C SER A 414 -25.06 3.62 25.09
N GLN A 415 -24.83 4.91 25.35
CA GLN A 415 -25.37 5.98 24.52
C GLN A 415 -24.81 5.91 23.10
N VAL A 416 -23.50 5.67 22.95
CA VAL A 416 -22.86 5.57 21.64
C VAL A 416 -23.32 4.32 20.87
N ASP A 417 -23.39 3.15 21.53
CA ASP A 417 -23.94 1.91 20.92
C ASP A 417 -25.37 2.15 20.41
N LYS A 418 -26.21 2.81 21.21
CA LYS A 418 -27.59 3.13 20.81
C LYS A 418 -27.66 4.07 19.61
N ASP A 419 -26.81 5.09 19.57
CA ASP A 419 -26.80 6.10 18.50
C ASP A 419 -26.21 5.55 17.18
N PHE A 420 -25.34 4.53 17.26
CA PHE A 420 -24.54 3.99 16.14
C PHE A 420 -24.69 2.46 15.95
N LYS A 421 -25.88 1.91 16.23
CA LYS A 421 -26.16 0.46 16.34
C LYS A 421 -25.66 -0.45 15.19
N HIS A 422 -25.49 0.09 13.98
CA HIS A 422 -25.08 -0.68 12.79
C HIS A 422 -23.78 -0.15 12.17
N ASP A 423 -23.09 0.74 12.86
CA ASP A 423 -21.84 1.33 12.43
C ASP A 423 -20.67 0.78 13.26
N PRO A 424 -19.43 0.77 12.71
CA PRO A 424 -18.25 0.35 13.45
C PRO A 424 -18.04 1.09 14.78
N MET A 425 -18.53 2.34 14.88
CA MET A 425 -18.49 3.13 16.11
C MET A 425 -19.36 2.53 17.23
N GLY A 426 -20.54 1.98 16.89
CA GLY A 426 -21.41 1.30 17.85
C GLY A 426 -20.83 -0.04 18.29
N ASP A 427 -20.20 -0.77 17.38
CA ASP A 427 -19.49 -2.01 17.70
C ASP A 427 -18.34 -1.77 18.69
N GLU A 428 -17.56 -0.70 18.48
CA GLU A 428 -16.50 -0.27 19.41
C GLU A 428 -17.08 0.09 20.79
N ALA A 429 -18.19 0.83 20.83
CA ALA A 429 -18.87 1.19 22.06
C ALA A 429 -19.37 -0.04 22.82
N LYS A 430 -19.95 -1.02 22.11
CA LYS A 430 -20.39 -2.28 22.70
C LYS A 430 -19.22 -3.11 23.22
N LEU A 431 -18.07 -3.13 22.53
CA LEU A 431 -16.87 -3.82 23.01
C LEU A 431 -16.37 -3.20 24.33
N ARG A 432 -16.33 -1.87 24.42
CA ARG A 432 -15.97 -1.16 25.67
C ARG A 432 -16.95 -1.48 26.80
N ASN A 433 -18.24 -1.55 26.49
CA ASN A 433 -19.25 -1.92 27.47
C ASN A 433 -19.17 -3.39 27.92
N ALA A 434 -18.77 -4.29 27.01
CA ALA A 434 -18.46 -5.68 27.34
C ALA A 434 -17.25 -5.80 28.27
N LYS A 435 -16.22 -4.97 28.06
CA LYS A 435 -15.07 -4.86 28.96
C LYS A 435 -15.49 -4.38 30.35
N VAL A 436 -16.41 -3.43 30.46
CA VAL A 436 -16.96 -3.01 31.76
C VAL A 436 -17.58 -4.20 32.50
N SER A 437 -18.44 -4.96 31.83
CA SER A 437 -19.07 -6.16 32.41
C SER A 437 -18.05 -7.22 32.83
N TYR A 438 -16.99 -7.39 32.03
CA TYR A 438 -15.86 -8.26 32.36
C TYR A 438 -15.12 -7.78 33.61
N TYR A 439 -14.81 -6.49 33.71
CA TYR A 439 -14.12 -5.92 34.88
C TYR A 439 -14.92 -6.02 36.18
N THR A 440 -16.26 -6.00 36.09
CA THR A 440 -17.14 -6.16 37.25
C THR A 440 -17.44 -7.62 37.59
N GLY A 441 -16.92 -8.58 36.82
CA GLY A 441 -17.14 -10.02 37.03
C GLY A 441 -18.46 -10.54 36.48
N ASP A 442 -19.24 -9.73 35.76
CA ASP A 442 -20.45 -10.18 35.07
C ASP A 442 -20.10 -10.83 33.72
N PHE A 443 -19.41 -11.97 33.79
CA PHE A 443 -18.90 -12.69 32.63
C PHE A 443 -20.00 -13.19 31.71
N ALA A 444 -21.18 -13.54 32.25
CA ALA A 444 -22.31 -13.97 31.46
C ALA A 444 -22.83 -12.82 30.57
N TRP A 445 -22.94 -11.62 31.14
CA TRP A 445 -23.33 -10.45 30.37
C TRP A 445 -22.26 -10.00 29.39
N ALA A 446 -20.98 -10.03 29.80
CA ALA A 446 -19.85 -9.77 28.91
C ALA A 446 -19.89 -10.70 27.69
N GLN A 447 -20.09 -12.01 27.89
CA GLN A 447 -20.20 -12.98 26.79
C GLN A 447 -21.37 -12.70 25.86
N ALA A 448 -22.55 -12.41 26.40
CA ALA A 448 -23.72 -12.10 25.58
C ALA A 448 -23.46 -10.89 24.66
N GLN A 449 -22.71 -9.88 25.13
CA GLN A 449 -22.33 -8.73 24.32
C GLN A 449 -21.26 -9.09 23.26
N LEU A 450 -20.25 -9.89 23.63
CA LEU A 450 -19.17 -10.33 22.75
C LEU A 450 -19.67 -11.28 21.64
N ASP A 451 -20.64 -12.14 21.93
CA ASP A 451 -21.29 -13.02 20.95
C ASP A 451 -21.91 -12.24 19.79
N VAL A 452 -22.50 -11.08 20.07
CA VAL A 452 -23.04 -10.20 19.04
C VAL A 452 -21.91 -9.59 18.18
N LEU A 453 -20.77 -9.26 18.79
CA LEU A 453 -19.63 -8.63 18.11
C LEU A 453 -18.81 -9.58 17.25
N LYS A 454 -18.73 -10.87 17.60
CA LYS A 454 -18.07 -11.90 16.78
C LYS A 454 -18.68 -12.04 15.38
N GLY A 455 -19.95 -11.65 15.22
CA GLY A 455 -20.64 -11.60 13.92
C GLY A 455 -20.48 -10.28 13.15
N SER A 456 -19.73 -9.30 13.67
CA SER A 456 -19.54 -8.00 13.01
C SER A 456 -18.70 -8.12 11.73
N THR A 457 -18.99 -7.26 10.74
CA THR A 457 -18.21 -7.14 9.50
C THR A 457 -16.86 -6.44 9.72
N SER A 458 -16.66 -5.77 10.86
CA SER A 458 -15.40 -5.13 11.23
C SER A 458 -14.40 -6.17 11.77
N LYS A 459 -13.43 -6.56 10.93
CA LYS A 459 -12.43 -7.59 11.28
C LYS A 459 -11.64 -7.29 12.56
N LEU A 460 -11.26 -6.03 12.80
CA LEU A 460 -10.45 -5.68 13.98
C LEU A 460 -11.25 -5.82 15.28
N ILE A 461 -12.47 -5.27 15.31
CA ILE A 461 -13.35 -5.36 16.50
C ILE A 461 -13.77 -6.80 16.75
N ALA A 462 -14.05 -7.57 15.68
CA ALA A 462 -14.37 -9.00 15.80
C ALA A 462 -13.21 -9.80 16.41
N ASN A 463 -11.96 -9.48 16.06
CA ASN A 463 -10.78 -10.14 16.66
C ASN A 463 -10.65 -9.81 18.15
N ASP A 464 -10.71 -8.53 18.53
CA ASP A 464 -10.60 -8.12 19.94
C ASP A 464 -11.74 -8.72 20.79
N ALA A 465 -12.96 -8.73 20.25
CA ALA A 465 -14.11 -9.35 20.89
C ALA A 465 -13.94 -10.87 21.02
N MET A 466 -13.36 -11.52 20.00
CA MET A 466 -13.10 -12.95 20.01
C MET A 466 -12.04 -13.31 21.06
N SER A 467 -10.94 -12.55 21.17
CA SER A 467 -9.91 -12.78 22.18
C SER A 467 -10.47 -12.68 23.60
N LEU A 468 -11.25 -11.63 23.90
CA LEU A 468 -11.88 -11.50 25.22
C LEU A 468 -12.94 -12.60 25.47
N SER A 469 -13.69 -12.98 24.43
CA SER A 469 -14.68 -14.06 24.53
C SER A 469 -14.01 -15.42 24.80
N LEU A 470 -12.86 -15.70 24.18
CA LEU A 470 -12.08 -16.92 24.43
C LEU A 470 -11.53 -16.93 25.85
N LEU A 471 -10.86 -15.85 26.28
CA LEU A 471 -10.36 -15.68 27.64
C LEU A 471 -11.44 -16.00 28.69
N ILE A 472 -12.64 -15.45 28.52
CA ILE A 472 -13.75 -15.72 29.45
C ILE A 472 -14.20 -17.17 29.32
N THR A 473 -14.44 -17.68 28.11
CA THR A 473 -14.98 -19.04 27.89
C THR A 473 -14.08 -20.13 28.46
N ASP A 474 -12.78 -20.03 28.20
CA ASP A 474 -11.79 -21.02 28.60
C ASP A 474 -11.68 -21.08 30.13
N ASN A 475 -11.89 -19.94 30.80
CA ASN A 475 -11.74 -19.82 32.25
C ASN A 475 -13.08 -19.83 33.03
N SER A 476 -14.24 -19.91 32.36
CA SER A 476 -15.57 -19.85 32.98
C SER A 476 -16.45 -21.09 32.71
N THR A 477 -15.85 -22.26 32.53
CA THR A 477 -16.61 -23.51 32.31
C THR A 477 -17.36 -23.96 33.59
N LEU A 478 -18.38 -24.82 33.45
CA LEU A 478 -19.33 -25.16 34.54
C LEU A 478 -18.69 -25.68 35.83
N ASP A 479 -17.49 -26.27 35.73
CA ASP A 479 -16.77 -26.88 36.86
C ASP A 479 -15.59 -26.00 37.35
N THR A 480 -15.35 -24.81 36.77
CA THR A 480 -14.23 -23.94 37.16
C THR A 480 -14.58 -22.98 38.29
N ASN A 481 -13.58 -22.68 39.12
CA ASN A 481 -13.65 -21.58 40.08
C ASN A 481 -13.46 -20.26 39.33
N LEU A 482 -14.40 -19.32 39.43
CA LEU A 482 -14.31 -18.02 38.74
C LEU A 482 -13.36 -17.03 39.44
N VAL A 483 -12.97 -17.28 40.69
CA VAL A 483 -12.12 -16.36 41.48
C VAL A 483 -10.82 -15.97 40.76
N PRO A 484 -10.05 -16.88 40.11
CA PRO A 484 -8.87 -16.50 39.33
C PRO A 484 -9.19 -15.54 38.17
N LEU A 485 -10.29 -15.77 37.46
CA LEU A 485 -10.73 -14.91 36.35
C LEU A 485 -11.21 -13.54 36.86
N GLU A 486 -11.92 -13.47 37.98
CA GLU A 486 -12.29 -12.20 38.64
C GLU A 486 -11.06 -11.41 39.08
N MET A 487 -10.07 -12.09 39.66
CA MET A 487 -8.80 -11.47 40.03
C MET A 487 -8.04 -10.96 38.80
N PHE A 488 -8.06 -11.72 37.70
CA PHE A 488 -7.41 -11.34 36.45
C PHE A 488 -8.10 -10.12 35.82
N ALA A 489 -9.44 -10.12 35.74
CA ALA A 489 -10.22 -8.99 35.26
C ALA A 489 -9.99 -7.73 36.11
N LYS A 490 -9.87 -7.89 37.43
CA LYS A 490 -9.53 -6.79 38.34
C LYS A 490 -8.10 -6.27 38.10
N ALA A 491 -7.13 -7.15 37.87
CA ALA A 491 -5.77 -6.72 37.53
C ALA A 491 -5.74 -5.96 36.20
N ASP A 492 -6.55 -6.39 35.23
CA ASP A 492 -6.72 -5.72 33.95
C ASP A 492 -7.30 -4.31 34.13
N LEU A 493 -8.38 -4.18 34.90
CA LEU A 493 -8.94 -2.87 35.27
C LEU A 493 -7.92 -1.98 35.99
N LEU A 494 -7.18 -2.51 36.97
CA LEU A 494 -6.15 -1.74 37.67
C LEU A 494 -5.08 -1.22 36.70
N SER A 495 -4.64 -2.04 35.74
CA SER A 495 -3.72 -1.61 34.70
C SER A 495 -4.33 -0.53 33.80
N PHE A 496 -5.61 -0.66 33.44
CA PHE A 496 -6.33 0.38 32.71
C PHE A 496 -6.39 1.71 33.49
N GLN A 497 -6.59 1.64 34.81
CA GLN A 497 -6.60 2.78 35.75
C GLN A 497 -5.21 3.36 36.06
N ASN A 498 -4.15 2.94 35.36
CA ASN A 498 -2.76 3.33 35.65
C ASN A 498 -2.25 2.91 37.05
N LYS A 499 -2.93 1.98 37.72
CA LYS A 499 -2.53 1.36 38.99
C LYS A 499 -1.73 0.08 38.71
N ASP A 500 -0.66 0.24 37.92
CA ASP A 500 0.08 -0.88 37.36
C ASP A 500 0.79 -1.71 38.44
N LYS A 501 1.21 -1.10 39.57
CA LYS A 501 1.83 -1.83 40.68
C LYS A 501 0.84 -2.79 41.34
N GLU A 502 -0.37 -2.29 41.62
CA GLU A 502 -1.47 -3.07 42.17
C GLU A 502 -1.93 -4.15 41.19
N ALA A 503 -1.94 -3.85 39.90
CA ALA A 503 -2.22 -4.83 38.84
C ALA A 503 -1.21 -5.99 38.89
N LEU A 504 0.09 -5.69 38.89
CA LEU A 504 1.15 -6.70 38.96
C LEU A 504 1.06 -7.55 40.24
N MET A 505 0.83 -6.93 41.39
CA MET A 505 0.62 -7.63 42.66
C MET A 505 -0.59 -8.57 42.62
N THR A 506 -1.67 -8.15 41.96
CA THR A 506 -2.87 -8.97 41.76
C THR A 506 -2.56 -10.17 40.87
N LEU A 507 -1.84 -9.96 39.75
CA LEU A 507 -1.40 -11.04 38.85
C LEU A 507 -0.45 -12.03 39.53
N ASP A 508 0.49 -11.56 40.35
CA ASP A 508 1.39 -12.39 41.15
C ASP A 508 0.61 -13.23 42.18
N SER A 509 -0.44 -12.65 42.78
CA SER A 509 -1.30 -13.37 43.73
C SER A 509 -2.04 -14.53 43.07
N ILE A 510 -2.53 -14.35 41.84
CA ILE A 510 -3.17 -15.45 41.08
C ILE A 510 -2.16 -16.60 40.89
N SER A 511 -0.95 -16.27 40.44
CA SER A 511 0.12 -17.26 40.23
C SER A 511 0.54 -17.98 41.51
N HIS A 512 0.45 -17.31 42.67
CA HIS A 512 0.80 -17.87 43.97
C HIS A 512 -0.27 -18.82 44.52
N TYR A 513 -1.54 -18.38 44.52
CA TYR A 513 -2.66 -19.13 45.12
C TYR A 513 -3.24 -20.20 44.18
N PHE A 514 -3.11 -20.02 42.86
CA PHE A 514 -3.66 -20.91 41.83
C PHE A 514 -2.54 -21.40 40.89
N GLN A 515 -1.57 -22.12 41.46
CA GLN A 515 -0.42 -22.62 40.70
C GLN A 515 -0.87 -23.57 39.58
N GLY A 516 -0.38 -23.33 38.36
CA GLY A 516 -0.71 -24.14 37.19
C GLY A 516 -2.10 -23.91 36.61
N HIS A 517 -2.78 -22.82 36.97
CA HIS A 517 -4.04 -22.43 36.33
C HIS A 517 -3.84 -22.12 34.85
N GLU A 518 -4.89 -22.32 34.05
CA GLU A 518 -4.93 -22.03 32.62
C GLU A 518 -4.71 -20.55 32.26
N LEU A 519 -4.75 -19.62 33.23
CA LEU A 519 -4.49 -18.19 33.02
C LEU A 519 -2.98 -17.86 33.00
N ALA A 520 -2.11 -18.85 33.14
CA ALA A 520 -0.70 -18.58 33.40
C ALA A 520 0.00 -17.88 32.22
N ASP A 521 -0.38 -18.19 30.98
CA ASP A 521 0.05 -17.52 29.77
C ASP A 521 -0.57 -16.12 29.62
N ASP A 522 -1.88 -15.97 29.86
CA ASP A 522 -2.58 -14.68 29.92
C ASP A 522 -1.93 -13.72 30.93
N ILE A 523 -1.55 -14.23 32.09
CA ILE A 523 -0.84 -13.48 33.13
C ILE A 523 0.53 -13.01 32.62
N LEU A 524 1.29 -13.86 31.92
CA LEU A 524 2.58 -13.48 31.35
C LEU A 524 2.41 -12.42 30.26
N MET A 525 1.41 -12.58 29.38
CA MET A 525 1.08 -11.60 28.34
C MET A 525 0.70 -10.26 28.99
N LYS A 526 -0.18 -10.27 29.99
CA LYS A 526 -0.62 -9.05 30.66
C LYS A 526 0.52 -8.33 31.39
N LYS A 527 1.42 -9.07 32.06
CA LYS A 527 2.65 -8.50 32.65
C LYS A 527 3.54 -7.87 31.60
N ALA A 528 3.71 -8.50 30.43
CA ALA A 528 4.46 -7.92 29.33
C ALA A 528 3.83 -6.59 28.85
N VAL A 529 2.51 -6.56 28.66
CA VAL A 529 1.79 -5.33 28.27
C VAL A 529 1.96 -4.21 29.31
N ILE A 530 1.90 -4.52 30.61
CA ILE A 530 2.16 -3.53 31.68
C ILE A 530 3.61 -3.01 31.60
N MET A 531 4.59 -3.88 31.37
CA MET A 531 5.99 -3.46 31.21
C MET A 531 6.21 -2.61 29.94
N GLU A 532 5.55 -2.95 28.82
CA GLU A 532 5.56 -2.15 27.59
C GLU A 532 5.01 -0.74 27.84
N LYS A 533 3.90 -0.63 28.59
CA LYS A 533 3.29 0.66 28.97
C LYS A 533 4.24 1.51 29.82
N GLN A 534 5.01 0.88 30.70
CA GLN A 534 6.05 1.52 31.52
C GLN A 534 7.37 1.75 30.76
N GLN A 535 7.41 1.39 29.48
CA GLN A 535 8.61 1.41 28.63
C GLN A 535 9.79 0.58 29.19
N ASN A 536 9.51 -0.41 30.05
CA ASN A 536 10.48 -1.36 30.55
C ASN A 536 10.59 -2.55 29.58
N TRP A 537 11.21 -2.28 28.43
CA TRP A 537 11.28 -3.21 27.31
C TRP A 537 11.98 -4.53 27.66
N GLU A 538 13.02 -4.48 28.50
CA GLU A 538 13.77 -5.64 28.93
C GLU A 538 12.94 -6.61 29.77
N GLU A 539 12.13 -6.10 30.70
CA GLU A 539 11.21 -6.95 31.49
C GLU A 539 10.05 -7.47 30.63
N ALA A 540 9.51 -6.66 29.72
CA ALA A 540 8.48 -7.11 28.78
C ALA A 540 8.98 -8.34 27.98
N VAL A 541 10.19 -8.25 27.43
CA VAL A 541 10.86 -9.36 26.72
C VAL A 541 11.01 -10.59 27.60
N LYS A 542 11.33 -10.45 28.89
CA LYS A 542 11.45 -11.61 29.80
C LYS A 542 10.12 -12.34 29.97
N PHE A 543 9.01 -11.61 30.12
CA PHE A 543 7.69 -12.22 30.25
C PHE A 543 7.25 -12.89 28.94
N LEU A 544 7.42 -12.23 27.80
CA LEU A 544 7.07 -12.80 26.49
C LEU A 544 7.90 -14.05 26.17
N LYS A 545 9.20 -14.06 26.48
CA LYS A 545 10.05 -15.25 26.31
C LYS A 545 9.60 -16.42 27.19
N LYS A 546 9.18 -16.14 28.43
CA LYS A 546 8.62 -17.16 29.32
C LYS A 546 7.32 -17.72 28.74
N LEU A 547 6.46 -16.87 28.18
CA LEU A 547 5.22 -17.29 27.53
C LEU A 547 5.52 -18.23 26.37
N VAL A 548 6.36 -17.82 25.42
CA VAL A 548 6.72 -18.65 24.25
C VAL A 548 7.38 -19.97 24.67
N ALA A 549 8.25 -19.95 25.69
CA ALA A 549 8.95 -21.15 26.13
C ALA A 549 8.05 -22.16 26.86
N ALA A 550 7.07 -21.70 27.64
CA ALA A 550 6.20 -22.55 28.44
C ALA A 550 4.89 -22.93 27.72
N TYR A 551 4.39 -22.04 26.87
CA TYR A 551 3.07 -22.09 26.23
C TYR A 551 3.15 -21.88 24.71
N GLY A 552 4.26 -22.27 24.08
CA GLY A 552 4.46 -22.11 22.63
C GLY A 552 3.47 -22.86 21.74
N TYR A 553 2.62 -23.73 22.30
CA TYR A 553 1.52 -24.41 21.60
C TYR A 553 0.20 -23.62 21.67
N ASP A 554 0.12 -22.61 22.52
CA ASP A 554 -1.10 -21.83 22.78
C ASP A 554 -1.32 -20.73 21.73
N ILE A 555 -2.56 -20.25 21.65
CA ILE A 555 -2.99 -19.20 20.73
C ILE A 555 -2.27 -17.88 21.05
N LEU A 556 -1.80 -17.63 22.28
CA LEU A 556 -1.06 -16.40 22.61
C LEU A 556 0.42 -16.42 22.20
N ALA A 557 0.95 -17.57 21.78
CA ALA A 557 2.38 -17.70 21.46
C ALA A 557 2.78 -16.92 20.20
N ASP A 558 1.92 -16.86 19.19
CA ASP A 558 2.18 -16.10 17.97
C ASP A 558 2.11 -14.59 18.23
N ASP A 559 1.12 -14.12 19.01
CA ASP A 559 1.03 -12.75 19.51
C ASP A 559 2.31 -12.35 20.25
N ALA A 560 2.79 -13.22 21.14
CA ALA A 560 3.99 -12.97 21.93
C ALA A 560 5.26 -12.91 21.06
N LEU A 561 5.39 -13.79 20.07
CA LEU A 561 6.50 -13.77 19.11
C LEU A 561 6.47 -12.51 18.24
N PHE A 562 5.29 -12.08 17.79
CA PHE A 562 5.15 -10.86 17.01
C PHE A 562 5.55 -9.63 17.83
N LYS A 563 5.05 -9.52 19.07
CA LYS A 563 5.43 -8.47 20.03
C LYS A 563 6.92 -8.48 20.35
N LEU A 564 7.53 -9.65 20.55
CA LEU A 564 8.99 -9.77 20.73
C LEU A 564 9.74 -9.19 19.54
N GLY A 565 9.32 -9.51 18.32
CA GLY A 565 9.89 -8.95 17.09
C GLY A 565 9.79 -7.42 17.05
N GLU A 566 8.65 -6.86 17.44
CA GLU A 566 8.42 -5.41 17.51
C GLU A 566 9.32 -4.70 18.51
N ILE A 567 9.38 -5.23 19.73
CA ILE A 567 10.20 -4.65 20.79
C ILE A 567 11.67 -4.69 20.38
N TYR A 568 12.14 -5.83 19.85
CA TYR A 568 13.52 -5.94 19.38
C TYR A 568 13.83 -5.00 18.22
N GLN A 569 12.95 -4.90 17.23
CA GLN A 569 13.17 -4.09 16.04
C GLN A 569 13.16 -2.59 16.36
N PHE A 570 12.11 -2.12 17.05
CA PHE A 570 11.82 -0.69 17.15
C PHE A 570 12.27 -0.05 18.46
N LYS A 571 12.28 -0.81 19.56
CA LYS A 571 12.57 -0.28 20.90
C LYS A 571 14.01 -0.55 21.31
N LEU A 572 14.42 -1.81 21.31
CA LEU A 572 15.77 -2.23 21.69
C LEU A 572 16.79 -2.14 20.55
N LYS A 573 16.33 -2.02 19.30
CA LYS A 573 17.16 -1.96 18.08
C LYS A 573 18.09 -3.17 17.90
N ASP A 574 17.69 -4.33 18.43
CA ASP A 574 18.37 -5.61 18.26
C ASP A 574 17.78 -6.35 17.04
N LEU A 575 18.28 -5.98 15.85
CA LEU A 575 17.69 -6.42 14.59
C LEU A 575 17.85 -7.93 14.35
N GLU A 576 18.86 -8.58 14.91
CA GLU A 576 19.05 -10.03 14.77
C GLU A 576 18.01 -10.80 15.58
N LYS A 577 17.77 -10.42 16.85
CA LYS A 577 16.70 -11.05 17.62
C LYS A 577 15.31 -10.75 17.07
N ALA A 578 15.12 -9.59 16.46
CA ALA A 578 13.88 -9.28 15.75
C ALA A 578 13.65 -10.26 14.58
N LYS A 579 14.70 -10.53 13.78
CA LYS A 579 14.63 -11.53 12.70
C LYS A 579 14.30 -12.92 13.23
N GLU A 580 14.95 -13.34 14.33
CA GLU A 580 14.70 -14.65 14.95
C GLU A 580 13.24 -14.79 15.38
N ALA A 581 12.68 -13.80 16.08
CA ALA A 581 11.29 -13.83 16.54
C ALA A 581 10.29 -13.88 15.37
N TYR A 582 10.47 -13.04 14.34
CA TYR A 582 9.60 -13.10 13.15
C TYR A 582 9.77 -14.39 12.37
N HIS A 583 10.99 -14.94 12.29
CA HIS A 583 11.24 -16.23 11.65
C HIS A 583 10.51 -17.35 12.37
N GLN A 584 10.65 -17.42 13.69
CA GLN A 584 10.01 -18.42 14.54
C GLN A 584 8.49 -18.38 14.37
N LEU A 585 7.89 -17.19 14.38
CA LEU A 585 6.45 -17.01 14.13
C LEU A 585 6.03 -17.62 12.79
N MET A 586 6.78 -17.34 11.71
CA MET A 586 6.46 -17.84 10.38
C MET A 586 6.66 -19.36 10.24
N THR A 587 7.56 -19.97 11.00
CA THR A 587 7.86 -21.40 10.90
C THR A 587 6.94 -22.23 11.77
N GLU A 588 6.69 -21.78 13.00
CA GLU A 588 5.98 -22.52 14.05
C GLU A 588 4.48 -22.19 14.07
N HIS A 589 4.08 -20.98 13.65
CA HIS A 589 2.70 -20.50 13.69
C HIS A 589 2.19 -20.06 12.31
N GLN A 590 2.23 -20.97 11.33
CA GLN A 590 1.88 -20.66 9.93
C GLN A 590 0.43 -20.19 9.72
N SER A 591 -0.48 -20.52 10.64
CA SER A 591 -1.87 -20.07 10.64
C SER A 591 -2.09 -18.72 11.32
N SER A 592 -1.04 -18.12 11.90
CA SER A 592 -1.13 -16.83 12.58
C SER A 592 -1.59 -15.73 11.62
N THR A 593 -2.46 -14.84 12.12
CA THR A 593 -2.86 -13.64 11.38
C THR A 593 -1.68 -12.68 11.12
N PHE A 594 -0.60 -12.79 11.92
CA PHE A 594 0.60 -11.97 11.79
C PHE A 594 1.61 -12.48 10.77
N THR A 595 1.44 -13.69 10.23
CA THR A 595 2.42 -14.35 9.34
C THR A 595 2.81 -13.49 8.12
N VAL A 596 1.85 -12.78 7.53
CA VAL A 596 2.09 -11.94 6.35
C VAL A 596 2.94 -10.73 6.71
N GLU A 597 2.61 -10.05 7.80
CA GLU A 597 3.35 -8.86 8.26
C GLU A 597 4.73 -9.25 8.81
N ALA A 598 4.84 -10.34 9.58
CA ALA A 598 6.12 -10.87 10.03
C ALA A 598 7.05 -11.20 8.86
N ARG A 599 6.51 -11.74 7.75
CA ARG A 599 7.29 -11.99 6.52
C ARG A 599 7.79 -10.71 5.87
N LYS A 600 6.94 -9.69 5.82
CA LYS A 600 7.32 -8.37 5.29
C LYS A 600 8.45 -7.78 6.14
N ARG A 601 8.29 -7.74 7.46
CA ARG A 601 9.31 -7.21 8.38
C ARG A 601 10.61 -8.00 8.35
N TYR A 602 10.54 -9.32 8.28
CA TYR A 602 11.72 -10.16 8.14
C TYR A 602 12.51 -9.86 6.85
N ARG A 603 11.81 -9.63 5.72
CA ARG A 603 12.43 -9.23 4.44
C ARG A 603 13.07 -7.86 4.50
N GLU A 604 12.38 -6.89 5.10
CA GLU A 604 12.91 -5.54 5.38
C GLU A 604 14.23 -5.63 6.18
N LEU A 605 14.23 -6.40 7.27
CA LEU A 605 15.40 -6.58 8.13
C LEU A 605 16.54 -7.33 7.44
N ARG A 606 16.25 -8.19 6.47
CA ARG A 606 17.26 -8.88 5.65
C ARG A 606 17.89 -7.98 4.59
N GLY A 607 17.30 -6.81 4.32
CA GLY A 607 17.72 -5.89 3.27
C GLY A 607 17.16 -6.26 1.89
N ASP A 608 16.12 -7.09 1.83
CA ASP A 608 15.39 -7.29 0.58
C ASP A 608 14.59 -6.01 0.26
N LYS A 609 14.79 -5.42 -0.93
CA LYS A 609 13.92 -4.31 -1.38
C LYS A 609 12.51 -4.87 -1.64
N ILE A 610 11.56 -4.54 -0.77
CA ILE A 610 10.16 -4.93 -0.90
C ILE A 610 9.55 -4.10 -2.04
N ASN A 611 9.09 -4.79 -3.09
CA ASN A 611 8.32 -4.21 -4.19
C ASN A 611 6.90 -3.88 -3.78
#